data_AF-A0A5C6S2A7-F1
#
_entry.id   AF-A0A5C6S2A7-F1
#
_cell.length_a   1.000
_cell.length_b   1.000
_cell.length_c   1.000
_cell.angle_alpha   90.00
_cell.angle_beta   90.00
_cell.angle_gamma   90.00
#
_symmetry.space_group_name_H-M   'P 1'
#
loop_
_entity.id
_entity.type
_entity.pdbx_description
1 polymer ?
#
loop_
_entity_poly.entity_id
_entity_poly.type
_entity_poly.pdbx_seq_one_letter_code
_entity_poly.pdbx_strand_id
1 'polypeptide(L)'
;MTSINQRQELQNQIWKIANEVRGSVDGWDFKQFVLGTLFYRFISENFTSYIEGGDDSVNYPELPDSVITPEIKEDAIKTKGYFIYPSQLFVNVAKNANTNPDLNTDLKAIFSAIESSASGYPSEQDIKGLFADFDTTSSRLGNTVENKNSRLAAVLKGVAGLKFGNFEDNEIDLFGDAYEFLISNYAANAGKSGGEFFTPQHVSKLIAQLAMHKQEKVNKIYDPAVGSGSLLLQAKKHFDNHIIEEGFFGQEINHTTYNLARMNMFLH
;
A
#
# COMPACT_ATOMS: atom_id res chain seq x y z
N MET A 1 16.29 -13.67 -14.66
CA MET A 1 16.86 -12.35 -14.31
C MET A 1 17.21 -12.37 -12.84
N THR A 2 18.30 -11.75 -12.39
CA THR A 2 18.61 -11.65 -10.96
C THR A 2 17.59 -10.71 -10.27
N SER A 3 17.27 -10.97 -9.01
CA SER A 3 16.33 -10.15 -8.21
C SER A 3 16.70 -8.66 -8.19
N ILE A 4 18.00 -8.35 -8.28
CA ILE A 4 18.52 -6.97 -8.35
C ILE A 4 18.08 -6.25 -9.64
N ASN A 5 18.10 -6.93 -10.79
CA ASN A 5 17.71 -6.32 -12.06
C ASN A 5 16.19 -6.08 -12.11
N GLN A 6 15.39 -7.00 -11.58
CA GLN A 6 13.94 -6.83 -11.45
C GLN A 6 13.60 -5.65 -10.53
N ARG A 7 14.27 -5.55 -9.39
CA ARG A 7 14.12 -4.39 -8.48
C ARG A 7 14.48 -3.08 -9.18
N GLN A 8 15.60 -3.01 -9.89
CA GLN A 8 16.01 -1.78 -10.56
C GLN A 8 15.08 -1.39 -11.71
N GLU A 9 14.55 -2.36 -12.46
CA GLU A 9 13.56 -2.12 -13.51
C GLU A 9 12.25 -1.58 -12.93
N LEU A 10 11.78 -2.19 -11.83
CA LEU A 10 10.60 -1.75 -11.08
C LEU A 10 10.77 -0.32 -10.56
N GLN A 11 11.93 -0.01 -9.97
CA GLN A 11 12.27 1.33 -9.49
C GLN A 11 12.23 2.37 -10.61
N ASN A 12 12.82 2.05 -11.78
CA ASN A 12 12.81 2.94 -12.94
C ASN A 12 11.39 3.15 -13.48
N GLN A 13 10.59 2.10 -13.51
CA GLN A 13 9.21 2.17 -14.01
C GLN A 13 8.33 3.02 -13.10
N ILE A 14 8.44 2.81 -11.78
CA ILE A 14 7.76 3.63 -10.78
C ILE A 14 8.16 5.10 -10.91
N TRP A 15 9.45 5.39 -11.07
CA TRP A 15 9.94 6.76 -11.24
C TRP A 15 9.42 7.40 -12.54
N LYS A 16 9.36 6.62 -13.62
CA LYS A 16 8.79 7.06 -14.89
C LYS A 16 7.32 7.45 -14.72
N ILE A 17 6.52 6.63 -14.05
CA ILE A 17 5.11 6.93 -13.75
C ILE A 17 5.01 8.21 -12.91
N ALA A 18 5.83 8.33 -11.86
CA ALA A 18 5.85 9.53 -11.03
C ALA A 18 6.14 10.79 -11.87
N ASN A 19 7.12 10.74 -12.77
CA ASN A 19 7.46 11.88 -13.64
C ASN A 19 6.37 12.19 -14.67
N GLU A 20 5.78 11.17 -15.28
CA GLU A 20 4.73 11.31 -16.30
C GLU A 20 3.48 11.97 -15.72
N VAL A 21 3.12 11.64 -14.48
CA VAL A 21 1.86 12.12 -13.89
C VAL A 21 2.03 13.37 -13.01
N ARG A 22 3.25 13.65 -12.52
CA ARG A 22 3.57 14.87 -11.76
C ARG A 22 3.14 16.13 -12.49
N GLY A 23 3.40 16.25 -13.79
CA GLY A 23 3.11 17.47 -14.56
C GLY A 23 3.57 18.73 -13.82
N SER A 24 2.66 19.67 -13.58
CA SER A 24 2.90 20.93 -12.84
C SER A 24 2.72 20.85 -11.30
N VAL A 25 2.45 19.67 -10.75
CA VAL A 25 2.16 19.47 -9.32
C VAL A 25 3.46 19.17 -8.58
N ASP A 26 3.56 19.61 -7.33
CA ASP A 26 4.75 19.31 -6.53
C ASP A 26 4.93 17.80 -6.33
N GLY A 27 6.18 17.34 -6.34
CA GLY A 27 6.51 15.92 -6.29
C GLY A 27 6.15 15.29 -4.95
N TRP A 28 6.08 16.10 -3.89
CA TRP A 28 5.69 15.66 -2.55
C TRP A 28 4.21 15.32 -2.47
N ASP A 29 3.34 16.15 -3.05
CA ASP A 29 1.90 15.89 -3.09
C ASP A 29 1.58 14.64 -3.92
N PHE A 30 2.36 14.41 -4.97
CA PHE A 30 2.14 13.28 -5.86
C PHE A 30 2.50 11.92 -5.23
N LYS A 31 3.38 11.90 -4.23
CA LYS A 31 3.75 10.71 -3.46
C LYS A 31 2.52 9.98 -2.92
N GLN A 32 1.58 10.71 -2.32
CA GLN A 32 0.40 10.13 -1.67
C GLN A 32 -0.47 9.37 -2.68
N PHE A 33 -0.59 9.90 -3.90
CA PHE A 33 -1.35 9.25 -4.97
C PHE A 33 -0.64 8.00 -5.51
N VAL A 34 0.68 8.01 -5.66
CA VAL A 34 1.39 6.79 -6.12
C VAL A 34 1.35 5.71 -5.05
N LEU A 35 1.70 6.06 -3.80
CA LEU A 35 1.75 5.10 -2.69
C LEU A 35 0.36 4.52 -2.39
N GLY A 36 -0.68 5.35 -2.25
CA GLY A 36 -2.00 4.82 -1.98
C GLY A 36 -2.59 4.02 -3.15
N THR A 37 -2.20 4.31 -4.40
CA THR A 37 -2.61 3.49 -5.55
C THR A 37 -1.91 2.14 -5.54
N LEU A 38 -0.63 2.12 -5.19
CA LEU A 38 0.14 0.89 -5.04
C LEU A 38 -0.40 0.03 -3.89
N PHE A 39 -0.75 0.66 -2.76
CA PHE A 39 -1.41 0.01 -1.64
C PHE A 39 -2.78 -0.55 -2.02
N TYR A 40 -3.60 0.23 -2.73
CA TYR A 40 -4.91 -0.22 -3.23
C TYR A 40 -4.79 -1.41 -4.18
N ARG A 41 -3.79 -1.40 -5.07
CA ARG A 41 -3.45 -2.55 -5.92
C ARG A 41 -3.11 -3.77 -5.07
N PHE A 42 -2.21 -3.63 -4.10
CA PHE A 42 -1.80 -4.73 -3.23
C PHE A 42 -3.00 -5.36 -2.49
N ILE A 43 -3.83 -4.55 -1.81
CA ILE A 43 -4.98 -5.11 -1.08
C ILE A 43 -6.00 -5.75 -2.02
N SER A 44 -6.13 -5.27 -3.26
CA SER A 44 -7.01 -5.87 -4.26
C SER A 44 -6.49 -7.24 -4.72
N GLU A 45 -5.19 -7.36 -4.98
CA GLU A 45 -4.56 -8.62 -5.40
C GLU A 45 -4.53 -9.64 -4.24
N ASN A 46 -4.17 -9.21 -3.03
CA ASN A 46 -4.22 -10.06 -1.83
C ASN A 46 -5.64 -10.54 -1.50
N PHE A 47 -6.65 -9.69 -1.69
CA PHE A 47 -8.04 -10.07 -1.48
C PHE A 47 -8.52 -11.05 -2.56
N THR A 48 -8.15 -10.81 -3.83
CA THR A 48 -8.46 -11.71 -4.95
C THR A 48 -7.84 -13.09 -4.72
N SER A 49 -6.55 -13.16 -4.44
CA SER A 49 -5.84 -14.42 -4.15
C SER A 49 -6.46 -15.18 -2.97
N TYR A 50 -6.97 -14.47 -1.96
CA TYR A 50 -7.69 -15.10 -0.86
C TYR A 50 -9.02 -15.71 -1.25
N ILE A 51 -9.83 -15.01 -2.04
CA ILE A 51 -11.13 -15.52 -2.46
C ILE A 51 -10.96 -16.67 -3.45
N GLU A 52 -9.97 -16.61 -4.33
CA GLU A 52 -9.67 -17.66 -5.31
C GLU A 52 -9.03 -18.88 -4.62
N GLY A 53 -8.22 -18.67 -3.57
CA GLY A 53 -7.70 -19.75 -2.71
C GLY A 53 -6.87 -20.81 -3.46
N GLY A 54 -6.30 -20.45 -4.62
CA GLY A 54 -5.61 -21.37 -5.51
C GLY A 54 -6.53 -22.25 -6.38
N ASP A 55 -7.83 -21.97 -6.44
CA ASP A 55 -8.79 -22.64 -7.32
C ASP A 55 -8.89 -21.89 -8.66
N ASP A 56 -8.25 -22.44 -9.69
CA ASP A 56 -8.26 -21.91 -11.07
C ASP A 56 -9.67 -21.78 -11.68
N SER A 57 -10.69 -22.41 -11.10
CA SER A 57 -12.09 -22.28 -11.57
C SER A 57 -12.78 -21.02 -11.06
N VAL A 58 -12.22 -20.37 -10.04
CA VAL A 58 -12.73 -19.13 -9.48
C VAL A 58 -11.93 -17.96 -10.07
N ASN A 59 -12.62 -17.06 -10.77
CA ASN A 59 -12.05 -15.80 -11.24
C ASN A 59 -12.80 -14.67 -10.58
N TYR A 60 -12.35 -14.26 -9.39
CA TYR A 60 -13.04 -13.27 -8.57
C TYR A 60 -13.23 -11.92 -9.31
N PRO A 61 -12.23 -11.41 -10.07
CA PRO A 61 -12.40 -10.20 -10.86
C PRO A 61 -13.54 -10.20 -11.88
N GLU A 62 -13.89 -11.36 -12.44
CA GLU A 62 -14.94 -11.49 -13.46
C GLU A 62 -16.32 -11.85 -12.88
N LEU A 63 -16.42 -12.04 -11.55
CA LEU A 63 -17.71 -12.27 -10.89
C LEU A 63 -18.52 -10.97 -10.78
N PRO A 64 -19.86 -11.02 -10.91
CA PRO A 64 -20.71 -9.87 -10.63
C PRO A 64 -20.90 -9.67 -9.12
N ASP A 65 -20.93 -8.41 -8.66
CA ASP A 65 -21.16 -8.11 -7.23
C ASP A 65 -22.42 -8.76 -6.64
N SER A 66 -23.43 -9.05 -7.47
CA SER A 66 -24.68 -9.68 -7.06
C SER A 66 -24.52 -11.12 -6.54
N VAL A 67 -23.43 -11.82 -6.85
CA VAL A 67 -23.18 -13.17 -6.31
C VAL A 67 -22.57 -13.13 -4.90
N ILE A 68 -22.14 -11.95 -4.44
CA ILE A 68 -21.58 -11.78 -3.10
C ILE A 68 -22.71 -11.77 -2.08
N THR A 69 -22.80 -12.84 -1.31
CA THR A 69 -23.77 -12.93 -0.21
C THR A 69 -23.23 -12.24 1.06
N PRO A 70 -24.12 -11.85 2.00
CA PRO A 70 -23.70 -11.31 3.29
C PRO A 70 -22.75 -12.24 4.06
N GLU A 71 -22.92 -13.56 3.94
CA GLU A 71 -22.09 -14.55 4.60
C GLU A 71 -20.66 -14.59 4.04
N ILE A 72 -20.50 -14.53 2.71
CA ILE A 72 -19.18 -14.44 2.05
C ILE A 72 -18.47 -13.17 2.51
N LYS A 73 -19.21 -12.06 2.57
CA LYS A 73 -18.67 -10.78 3.02
C LYS A 73 -18.23 -10.83 4.48
N GLU A 74 -19.05 -11.37 5.37
CA GLU A 74 -18.74 -11.49 6.80
C GLU A 74 -17.51 -12.38 7.05
N ASP A 75 -17.41 -13.53 6.37
CA ASP A 75 -16.26 -14.43 6.49
C ASP A 75 -14.97 -13.77 6.01
N ALA A 76 -15.01 -13.11 4.85
CA ALA A 76 -13.86 -12.40 4.31
C ALA A 76 -13.39 -11.25 5.23
N ILE A 77 -14.31 -10.50 5.85
CA ILE A 77 -13.94 -9.43 6.82
C ILE A 77 -13.30 -10.03 8.07
N LYS A 78 -13.83 -11.15 8.60
CA LYS A 78 -13.24 -11.80 9.79
C LYS A 78 -11.83 -12.32 9.52
N THR A 79 -11.56 -12.77 8.31
CA THR A 79 -10.26 -13.36 7.95
C THR A 79 -9.24 -12.33 7.48
N LYS A 80 -9.65 -11.35 6.65
CA LYS A 80 -8.74 -10.36 6.05
C LYS A 80 -8.82 -8.98 6.68
N GLY A 81 -9.85 -8.71 7.47
CA GLY A 81 -10.06 -7.43 8.15
C GLY A 81 -10.77 -6.37 7.31
N TYR A 82 -11.05 -6.64 6.03
CA TYR A 82 -11.78 -5.76 5.10
C TYR A 82 -12.47 -6.56 4.00
N PHE A 83 -13.27 -5.86 3.19
CA PHE A 83 -13.93 -6.42 2.02
C PHE A 83 -13.78 -5.50 0.80
N ILE A 84 -13.56 -6.10 -0.37
CA ILE A 84 -13.55 -5.41 -1.67
C ILE A 84 -14.46 -6.17 -2.64
N TYR A 85 -15.48 -5.52 -3.20
CA TYR A 85 -16.32 -6.14 -4.24
C TYR A 85 -15.55 -6.35 -5.54
N PRO A 86 -15.94 -7.32 -6.40
CA PRO A 86 -15.35 -7.50 -7.72
C PRO A 86 -15.27 -6.20 -8.54
N SER A 87 -16.36 -5.44 -8.62
CA SER A 87 -16.39 -4.16 -9.35
C SER A 87 -15.41 -3.10 -8.80
N GLN A 88 -15.05 -3.24 -7.53
CA GLN A 88 -14.18 -2.33 -6.78
C GLN A 88 -12.73 -2.79 -6.74
N LEU A 89 -12.36 -3.89 -7.41
CA LEU A 89 -10.98 -4.33 -7.48
C LEU A 89 -10.16 -3.38 -8.35
N PHE A 90 -8.90 -3.18 -7.96
CA PHE A 90 -7.94 -2.36 -8.71
C PHE A 90 -7.92 -2.70 -10.21
N VAL A 91 -7.90 -3.99 -10.56
CA VAL A 91 -7.86 -4.43 -11.97
C VAL A 91 -9.07 -3.93 -12.78
N ASN A 92 -10.27 -3.95 -12.18
CA ASN A 92 -11.52 -3.55 -12.82
C ASN A 92 -11.64 -2.02 -12.93
N VAL A 93 -11.23 -1.31 -11.88
CA VAL A 93 -11.16 0.16 -11.92
C VAL A 93 -10.11 0.62 -12.92
N ALA A 94 -8.91 0.03 -12.88
CA ALA A 94 -7.83 0.35 -13.79
C ALA A 94 -8.20 0.06 -15.24
N LYS A 95 -8.96 -1.01 -15.55
CA LYS A 95 -9.46 -1.34 -16.90
C LYS A 95 -10.21 -0.14 -17.52
N ASN A 96 -11.14 0.44 -16.76
CA ASN A 96 -12.05 1.50 -17.23
C ASN A 96 -11.58 2.94 -16.91
N ALA A 97 -10.42 3.10 -16.27
CA ALA A 97 -9.98 4.40 -15.73
C ALA A 97 -9.93 5.54 -16.77
N ASN A 98 -9.48 5.28 -17.99
CA ASN A 98 -9.35 6.31 -19.04
C ASN A 98 -10.70 6.78 -19.60
N THR A 99 -11.75 6.00 -19.42
CA THR A 99 -13.09 6.25 -19.99
C THR A 99 -14.12 6.62 -18.94
N ASN A 100 -13.77 6.58 -17.65
CA ASN A 100 -14.68 6.88 -16.57
C ASN A 100 -14.71 8.40 -16.26
N PRO A 101 -15.81 9.11 -16.57
CA PRO A 101 -15.94 10.54 -16.30
C PRO A 101 -16.15 10.87 -14.81
N ASP A 102 -16.39 9.86 -13.98
CA ASP A 102 -16.68 9.97 -12.53
C ASP A 102 -15.62 9.24 -11.68
N LEU A 103 -14.44 8.95 -12.27
CA LEU A 103 -13.37 8.16 -11.64
C LEU A 103 -12.98 8.66 -10.25
N ASN A 104 -12.88 9.98 -10.05
CA ASN A 104 -12.52 10.57 -8.77
C ASN A 104 -13.55 10.27 -7.68
N THR A 105 -14.85 10.36 -7.99
CA THR A 105 -15.94 10.07 -7.05
C THR A 105 -16.09 8.59 -6.81
N ASP A 106 -15.92 7.76 -7.83
CA ASP A 106 -15.99 6.31 -7.72
C ASP A 106 -14.85 5.78 -6.83
N LEU A 107 -13.61 6.24 -7.05
CA LEU A 107 -12.48 5.90 -6.18
C LEU A 107 -12.72 6.31 -4.73
N LYS A 108 -13.28 7.50 -4.50
CA LYS A 108 -13.63 7.96 -3.14
C LYS A 108 -14.65 7.04 -2.48
N ALA A 109 -15.68 6.64 -3.24
CA ALA A 109 -16.71 5.72 -2.76
C ALA A 109 -16.12 4.33 -2.46
N ILE A 110 -15.22 3.84 -3.33
CA ILE A 110 -14.50 2.57 -3.13
C ILE A 110 -13.67 2.61 -1.85
N PHE A 111 -12.83 3.63 -1.66
CA PHE A 111 -12.01 3.73 -0.44
C PHE A 111 -12.88 3.84 0.81
N SER A 112 -13.97 4.60 0.76
CA SER A 112 -14.93 4.68 1.86
C SER A 112 -15.62 3.33 2.12
N ALA A 113 -15.92 2.55 1.09
CA ALA A 113 -16.52 1.22 1.20
C ALA A 113 -15.55 0.21 1.82
N ILE A 114 -14.27 0.25 1.42
CA ILE A 114 -13.21 -0.59 2.00
C ILE A 114 -13.04 -0.26 3.48
N GLU A 115 -12.94 1.02 3.84
CA GLU A 115 -12.79 1.42 5.25
C GLU A 115 -14.02 1.07 6.10
N SER A 116 -15.22 1.31 5.57
CA SER A 116 -16.46 1.01 6.30
C SER A 116 -16.76 -0.49 6.35
N SER A 117 -16.17 -1.32 5.49
CA SER A 117 -16.38 -2.77 5.50
C SER A 117 -16.00 -3.41 6.85
N ALA A 118 -15.00 -2.85 7.53
CA ALA A 118 -14.51 -3.32 8.82
C ALA A 118 -15.31 -2.77 10.01
N SER A 119 -16.33 -1.93 9.80
CA SER A 119 -17.05 -1.26 10.89
C SER A 119 -17.73 -2.26 11.81
N GLY A 120 -17.45 -2.15 13.12
CA GLY A 120 -17.95 -3.09 14.12
C GLY A 120 -17.19 -4.42 14.22
N TYR A 121 -16.13 -4.62 13.42
CA TYR A 121 -15.20 -5.74 13.54
C TYR A 121 -13.93 -5.32 14.29
N PRO A 122 -13.17 -6.27 14.88
CA PRO A 122 -11.90 -5.96 15.54
C PRO A 122 -10.90 -5.20 14.66
N SER A 123 -10.94 -5.43 13.34
CA SER A 123 -10.08 -4.79 12.35
C SER A 123 -10.46 -3.36 11.98
N GLU A 124 -11.54 -2.79 12.54
CA GLU A 124 -11.99 -1.42 12.20
C GLU A 124 -10.85 -0.41 12.35
N GLN A 125 -10.13 -0.46 13.47
CA GLN A 125 -9.04 0.48 13.74
C GLN A 125 -7.83 0.28 12.83
N ASP A 126 -7.68 -0.91 12.25
CA ASP A 126 -6.55 -1.23 11.38
C ASP A 126 -6.70 -0.57 10.00
N ILE A 127 -7.94 -0.34 9.54
CA ILE A 127 -8.20 0.20 8.19
C ILE A 127 -8.83 1.59 8.18
N LYS A 128 -9.55 1.98 9.22
CA LYS A 128 -10.18 3.30 9.30
C LYS A 128 -9.18 4.43 9.06
N GLY A 129 -9.52 5.32 8.12
CA GLY A 129 -8.73 6.49 7.77
C GLY A 129 -7.42 6.20 7.02
N LEU A 130 -7.15 4.96 6.59
CA LEU A 130 -5.95 4.66 5.80
C LEU A 130 -5.92 5.48 4.51
N PHE A 131 -7.03 5.61 3.81
CA PHE A 131 -7.10 6.34 2.54
C PHE A 131 -7.37 7.83 2.70
N ALA A 132 -7.40 8.36 3.93
CA ALA A 132 -7.70 9.77 4.19
C ALA A 132 -6.72 10.74 3.51
N ASP A 133 -5.45 10.33 3.39
CA ASP A 133 -4.41 11.12 2.69
C ASP A 133 -4.48 10.99 1.15
N PHE A 134 -5.32 10.09 0.62
CA PHE A 134 -5.58 9.95 -0.81
C PHE A 134 -6.84 10.74 -1.19
N ASP A 135 -6.73 12.06 -1.25
CA ASP A 135 -7.85 12.91 -1.66
C ASP A 135 -8.01 12.92 -3.19
N THR A 136 -8.85 12.02 -3.70
CA THR A 136 -9.21 11.92 -5.12
C THR A 136 -9.89 13.18 -5.66
N THR A 137 -10.38 14.07 -4.78
CA THR A 137 -11.07 15.30 -5.14
C THR A 137 -10.21 16.55 -5.02
N SER A 138 -8.96 16.40 -4.60
CA SER A 138 -8.03 17.49 -4.34
C SER A 138 -7.84 18.41 -5.56
N SER A 139 -7.72 19.72 -5.29
CA SER A 139 -7.31 20.69 -6.32
C SER A 139 -5.87 20.43 -6.81
N ARG A 140 -5.06 19.70 -6.04
CA ARG A 140 -3.71 19.27 -6.44
C ARG A 140 -3.72 18.34 -7.65
N LEU A 141 -4.81 17.59 -7.88
CA LEU A 141 -5.00 16.76 -9.08
C LEU A 141 -5.45 17.57 -10.30
N GLY A 142 -5.77 18.85 -10.12
CA GLY A 142 -6.21 19.74 -11.20
C GLY A 142 -7.48 20.51 -10.84
N ASN A 143 -7.73 21.56 -11.61
CA ASN A 143 -8.82 22.50 -11.34
C ASN A 143 -10.19 22.04 -11.85
N THR A 144 -10.24 21.05 -12.75
CA THR A 144 -11.47 20.52 -13.35
C THR A 144 -11.60 19.02 -13.06
N VAL A 145 -12.82 18.50 -13.05
CA VAL A 145 -13.09 17.06 -12.86
C VAL A 145 -12.37 16.22 -13.91
N GLU A 146 -12.41 16.66 -15.18
CA GLU A 146 -11.70 16.02 -16.28
C GLU A 146 -10.19 15.92 -16.05
N ASN A 147 -9.55 17.00 -15.57
CA ASN A 147 -8.11 16.97 -15.26
C ASN A 147 -7.80 16.01 -14.11
N LYS A 148 -8.65 15.99 -13.06
CA LYS A 148 -8.48 15.07 -11.93
C LYS A 148 -8.58 13.62 -12.39
N ASN A 149 -9.60 13.29 -13.18
CA ASN A 149 -9.81 11.94 -13.70
C ASN A 149 -8.69 11.51 -14.64
N SER A 150 -8.25 12.38 -15.55
CA SER A 150 -7.13 12.12 -16.44
C SER A 150 -5.85 11.78 -15.65
N ARG A 151 -5.55 12.54 -14.59
CA ARG A 151 -4.38 12.24 -13.72
C ARG A 151 -4.54 10.96 -12.92
N LEU A 152 -5.68 10.76 -12.27
CA LEU A 152 -5.97 9.53 -11.51
C LEU A 152 -5.87 8.31 -12.42
N ALA A 153 -6.41 8.39 -13.64
CA ALA A 153 -6.30 7.34 -14.63
C ALA A 153 -4.86 7.08 -15.02
N ALA A 154 -4.05 8.12 -15.21
CA ALA A 154 -2.62 7.97 -15.48
C ALA A 154 -1.87 7.29 -14.31
N VAL A 155 -2.20 7.61 -13.05
CA VAL A 155 -1.64 6.90 -11.88
C VAL A 155 -2.02 5.43 -11.89
N LEU A 156 -3.31 5.13 -12.03
CA LEU A 156 -3.84 3.76 -12.05
C LEU A 156 -3.21 2.94 -13.17
N LYS A 157 -3.14 3.48 -14.39
CA LYS A 157 -2.54 2.82 -15.55
C LYS A 157 -1.04 2.62 -15.37
N GLY A 158 -0.35 3.62 -14.82
CA GLY A 158 1.05 3.51 -14.47
C GLY A 158 1.29 2.36 -13.49
N VAL A 159 0.61 2.38 -12.36
CA VAL A 159 0.71 1.34 -11.34
C VAL A 159 0.30 -0.03 -11.88
N ALA A 160 -0.73 -0.12 -12.73
CA ALA A 160 -1.14 -1.37 -13.37
C ALA A 160 -0.07 -1.92 -14.33
N GLY A 161 0.72 -1.04 -14.95
CA GLY A 161 1.82 -1.44 -15.83
C GLY A 161 3.01 -2.04 -15.09
N LEU A 162 3.12 -1.86 -13.77
CA LEU A 162 4.22 -2.43 -12.97
C LEU A 162 4.15 -3.96 -12.99
N LYS A 163 5.25 -4.60 -13.37
CA LYS A 163 5.35 -6.06 -13.42
C LYS A 163 5.88 -6.58 -12.09
N PHE A 164 4.98 -6.97 -11.21
CA PHE A 164 5.33 -7.66 -9.97
C PHE A 164 5.47 -9.17 -10.19
N GLY A 165 4.66 -9.74 -11.09
CA GLY A 165 4.67 -11.16 -11.49
C GLY A 165 3.38 -11.86 -11.00
N ASN A 166 3.43 -13.12 -10.59
CA ASN A 166 2.31 -13.86 -9.99
C ASN A 166 2.40 -13.85 -8.45
N PHE A 167 1.37 -13.32 -7.80
CA PHE A 167 1.31 -13.02 -6.35
C PHE A 167 1.69 -14.19 -5.41
N GLU A 168 1.57 -15.44 -5.86
CA GLU A 168 1.80 -16.66 -5.05
C GLU A 168 3.29 -17.01 -4.82
N ASP A 169 4.21 -16.55 -5.67
CA ASP A 169 5.64 -16.94 -5.62
C ASP A 169 6.53 -15.81 -5.07
N ASN A 170 6.60 -15.64 -3.75
CA ASN A 170 7.52 -14.70 -3.05
C ASN A 170 7.33 -13.19 -3.37
N GLU A 171 6.15 -12.75 -3.82
CA GLU A 171 5.92 -11.39 -4.33
C GLU A 171 5.44 -10.35 -3.30
N ILE A 172 4.97 -10.78 -2.12
CA ILE A 172 4.69 -9.86 -1.01
C ILE A 172 5.93 -9.01 -0.70
N ASP A 173 7.11 -9.64 -0.74
CA ASP A 173 8.39 -8.95 -0.59
C ASP A 173 8.66 -7.93 -1.70
N LEU A 174 8.16 -8.15 -2.93
CA LEU A 174 8.40 -7.23 -4.05
C LEU A 174 7.49 -5.99 -3.96
N PHE A 175 6.23 -6.14 -3.55
CA PHE A 175 5.36 -5.01 -3.25
C PHE A 175 5.91 -4.18 -2.08
N GLY A 176 6.29 -4.84 -0.99
CA GLY A 176 6.92 -4.21 0.17
C GLY A 176 8.22 -3.47 -0.20
N ASP A 177 9.12 -4.11 -0.94
CA ASP A 177 10.38 -3.51 -1.37
C ASP A 177 10.16 -2.31 -2.33
N ALA A 178 9.17 -2.38 -3.23
CA ALA A 178 8.80 -1.27 -4.10
C ALA A 178 8.26 -0.08 -3.31
N TYR A 179 7.44 -0.36 -2.28
CA TYR A 179 6.88 0.63 -1.39
C TYR A 179 7.98 1.30 -0.54
N GLU A 180 8.88 0.52 0.08
CA GLU A 180 10.04 1.04 0.82
C GLU A 180 10.95 1.90 -0.07
N PHE A 181 11.20 1.48 -1.31
CA PHE A 181 11.98 2.26 -2.25
C PHE A 181 11.34 3.60 -2.56
N LEU A 182 10.02 3.61 -2.82
CA LEU A 182 9.28 4.85 -3.06
C LEU A 182 9.40 5.80 -1.89
N ILE A 183 9.14 5.32 -0.68
CA ILE A 183 9.30 6.11 0.55
C ILE A 183 10.72 6.70 0.64
N SER A 184 11.74 5.87 0.43
CA SER A 184 13.16 6.27 0.48
C SER A 184 13.48 7.38 -0.52
N ASN A 185 13.02 7.23 -1.76
CA ASN A 185 13.29 8.16 -2.85
C ASN A 185 12.57 9.49 -2.64
N TYR A 186 11.33 9.48 -2.17
CA TYR A 186 10.64 10.72 -1.81
C TYR A 186 11.30 11.42 -0.64
N ALA A 187 11.78 10.69 0.37
CA ALA A 187 12.50 11.27 1.48
C ALA A 187 13.82 11.92 1.05
N ALA A 188 14.56 11.31 0.13
CA ALA A 188 15.78 11.89 -0.44
C ALA A 188 15.51 13.20 -1.20
N ASN A 189 14.34 13.32 -1.83
CA ASN A 189 13.93 14.49 -2.61
C ASN A 189 13.14 15.54 -1.81
N ALA A 190 12.76 15.27 -0.55
CA ALA A 190 11.84 16.09 0.25
C ALA A 190 12.37 17.46 0.68
N GLY A 191 13.65 17.77 0.47
CA GLY A 191 14.23 19.07 0.82
C GLY A 191 14.04 19.45 2.30
N LYS A 192 14.92 18.94 3.18
CA LYS A 192 15.20 19.37 4.58
C LYS A 192 14.35 20.54 5.11
N SER A 193 13.11 20.32 5.52
CA SER A 193 12.34 21.37 6.22
C SER A 193 11.31 20.87 7.24
N GLY A 194 11.09 19.55 7.37
CA GLY A 194 10.00 18.98 8.18
C GLY A 194 10.38 18.19 9.44
N GLY A 195 11.66 18.12 9.85
CA GLY A 195 12.08 17.43 11.09
C GLY A 195 12.08 15.89 11.07
N GLU A 196 11.26 15.27 10.22
CA GLU A 196 11.24 13.82 10.00
C GLU A 196 12.35 13.40 9.02
N PHE A 197 13.25 12.50 9.46
CA PHE A 197 14.27 11.90 8.62
C PHE A 197 13.90 10.46 8.31
N PHE A 198 13.97 10.08 7.03
CA PHE A 198 13.89 8.67 6.65
C PHE A 198 15.17 7.95 7.06
N THR A 199 15.03 6.87 7.82
CA THR A 199 16.15 6.02 8.24
C THR A 199 16.60 5.16 7.05
N PRO A 200 17.83 5.34 6.52
CA PRO A 200 18.32 4.51 5.42
C PRO A 200 18.35 3.03 5.82
N GLN A 201 18.02 2.13 4.89
CA GLN A 201 17.92 0.69 5.16
C GLN A 201 19.16 0.10 5.86
N HIS A 202 20.37 0.53 5.49
CA HIS A 202 21.61 0.03 6.11
C HIS A 202 21.75 0.47 7.58
N VAL A 203 21.26 1.66 7.94
CA VAL A 203 21.22 2.13 9.33
C VAL A 203 20.17 1.33 10.10
N SER A 204 18.98 1.15 9.51
CA SER A 204 17.90 0.36 10.13
C SER A 204 18.33 -1.07 10.42
N LYS A 205 18.99 -1.70 9.45
CA LYS A 205 19.57 -3.05 9.58
C LYS A 205 20.59 -3.12 10.72
N LEU A 206 21.52 -2.16 10.79
CA LEU A 206 22.52 -2.13 11.86
C LEU A 206 21.86 -1.99 13.23
N ILE A 207 20.89 -1.08 13.38
CA ILE A 207 20.16 -0.86 14.64
C ILE A 207 19.40 -2.12 15.05
N ALA A 208 18.70 -2.76 14.11
CA ALA A 208 18.01 -4.03 14.36
C ALA A 208 18.98 -5.12 14.83
N GLN A 209 20.13 -5.28 14.18
CA GLN A 209 21.15 -6.26 14.59
C GLN A 209 21.74 -5.96 15.97
N LEU A 210 21.94 -4.68 16.31
CA LEU A 210 22.45 -4.27 17.62
C LEU A 210 21.43 -4.50 18.74
N ALA A 211 20.17 -4.10 18.53
CA ALA A 211 19.10 -4.26 19.52
C ALA A 211 18.88 -5.74 19.87
N MET A 212 19.06 -6.62 18.88
CA MET A 212 18.83 -8.05 18.97
C MET A 212 20.05 -8.87 19.40
N HIS A 213 21.20 -8.22 19.60
CA HIS A 213 22.44 -8.94 19.84
C HIS A 213 22.34 -9.84 21.09
N LYS A 214 22.54 -11.15 20.89
CA LYS A 214 22.46 -12.20 21.93
C LYS A 214 21.07 -12.39 22.55
N GLN A 215 20.02 -11.92 21.91
CA GLN A 215 18.64 -12.20 22.34
C GLN A 215 18.10 -13.41 21.57
N GLU A 216 17.86 -14.51 22.28
CA GLU A 216 17.26 -15.72 21.68
C GLU A 216 15.74 -15.58 21.47
N LYS A 217 15.09 -14.73 22.26
CA LYS A 217 13.66 -14.42 22.18
C LYS A 217 13.42 -12.96 22.48
N VAL A 218 12.47 -12.38 21.75
CA VAL A 218 12.00 -11.02 21.99
C VAL A 218 10.49 -11.02 22.04
N ASN A 219 9.93 -10.49 23.13
CA ASN A 219 8.49 -10.40 23.27
C ASN A 219 7.92 -9.31 22.35
N LYS A 220 8.48 -8.10 22.39
CA LYS A 220 7.99 -6.90 21.69
C LYS A 220 9.15 -6.06 21.18
N ILE A 221 8.93 -5.38 20.07
CA ILE A 221 9.78 -4.27 19.64
C ILE A 221 8.96 -3.00 19.66
N TYR A 222 9.52 -1.93 20.24
CA TYR A 222 8.86 -0.64 20.35
C TYR A 222 9.69 0.47 19.71
N ASP A 223 9.06 1.27 18.85
CA ASP A 223 9.63 2.48 18.29
C ASP A 223 8.75 3.71 18.65
N PRO A 224 9.22 4.61 19.53
CA PRO A 224 8.43 5.77 19.98
C PRO A 224 8.28 6.89 18.94
N ALA A 225 9.02 6.83 17.82
CA ALA A 225 8.98 7.82 16.74
C ALA A 225 9.15 7.09 15.40
N VAL A 226 8.19 6.22 15.10
CA VAL A 226 8.33 5.14 14.12
C VAL A 226 8.46 5.60 12.67
N GLY A 227 8.10 6.85 12.37
CA GLY A 227 8.12 7.37 11.01
C GLY A 227 7.31 6.46 10.09
N SER A 228 7.90 6.02 8.97
CA SER A 228 7.26 5.12 8.00
C SER A 228 7.18 3.64 8.40
N GLY A 229 7.57 3.25 9.62
CA GLY A 229 7.58 1.83 10.02
C GLY A 229 8.76 1.01 9.50
N SER A 230 9.58 1.57 8.62
CA SER A 230 10.66 0.86 7.93
C SER A 230 11.69 0.25 8.89
N LEU A 231 12.01 0.91 10.02
CA LEU A 231 12.95 0.36 11.00
C LEU A 231 12.43 -0.96 11.61
N LEU A 232 11.17 -0.98 12.03
CA LEU A 232 10.51 -2.15 12.61
C LEU A 232 10.40 -3.30 11.59
N LEU A 233 10.14 -2.98 10.32
CA LEU A 233 10.10 -3.97 9.24
C LEU A 233 11.47 -4.58 8.92
N GLN A 234 12.53 -3.77 8.98
CA GLN A 234 13.90 -4.29 8.85
C GLN A 234 14.27 -5.18 10.03
N ALA A 235 13.70 -4.91 11.21
CA ALA A 235 13.74 -5.83 12.31
C ALA A 235 13.16 -7.18 11.83
N LYS A 236 11.88 -7.24 11.39
CA LYS A 236 11.18 -8.46 10.88
C LYS A 236 12.05 -9.34 9.96
N LYS A 237 12.69 -8.75 8.94
CA LYS A 237 13.54 -9.47 7.96
C LYS A 237 14.75 -10.19 8.59
N HIS A 238 15.15 -9.81 9.80
CA HIS A 238 16.21 -10.48 10.57
C HIS A 238 15.67 -11.49 11.61
N PHE A 239 14.34 -11.64 11.71
CA PHE A 239 13.65 -12.55 12.64
C PHE A 239 13.24 -13.90 12.05
N ASP A 240 13.51 -14.23 10.79
CA ASP A 240 13.24 -15.60 10.30
C ASP A 240 13.94 -16.69 11.17
N ASN A 241 14.93 -16.29 11.99
CA ASN A 241 15.61 -17.12 12.99
C ASN A 241 15.19 -16.91 14.47
N HIS A 242 14.33 -15.93 14.81
CA HIS A 242 13.98 -15.57 16.20
C HIS A 242 12.48 -15.27 16.35
N ILE A 243 11.82 -15.81 17.39
CA ILE A 243 10.37 -15.63 17.60
C ILE A 243 10.11 -14.24 18.21
N ILE A 244 9.33 -13.41 17.51
CA ILE A 244 8.63 -12.26 18.11
C ILE A 244 7.29 -12.75 18.64
N GLU A 245 7.05 -12.63 19.95
CA GLU A 245 5.87 -13.23 20.58
C GLU A 245 4.61 -12.33 20.46
N GLU A 246 4.74 -11.03 20.71
CA GLU A 246 3.59 -10.10 20.81
C GLU A 246 3.56 -9.03 19.69
N GLY A 247 4.62 -8.91 18.88
CA GLY A 247 4.64 -8.10 17.65
C GLY A 247 5.37 -6.76 17.74
N PHE A 248 5.04 -5.86 16.81
CA PHE A 248 5.63 -4.53 16.67
C PHE A 248 4.73 -3.45 17.25
N PHE A 249 5.32 -2.50 17.97
CA PHE A 249 4.65 -1.38 18.60
C PHE A 249 5.30 -0.09 18.12
N GLY A 250 4.51 0.91 17.75
CA GLY A 250 5.02 2.16 17.20
C GLY A 250 4.17 3.36 17.59
N GLN A 251 4.80 4.52 17.75
CA GLN A 251 4.11 5.81 17.91
C GLN A 251 4.63 6.79 16.85
N GLU A 252 3.71 7.53 16.22
CA GLU A 252 4.00 8.58 15.26
C GLU A 252 3.10 9.79 15.55
N ILE A 253 3.66 11.00 15.52
CA ILE A 253 2.95 12.25 15.81
C ILE A 253 2.27 12.80 14.55
N ASN A 254 2.87 12.60 13.38
CA ASN A 254 2.36 13.09 12.11
C ASN A 254 1.34 12.10 11.53
N HIS A 255 0.09 12.55 11.37
CA HIS A 255 -1.01 11.70 10.93
C HIS A 255 -0.77 11.06 9.54
N THR A 256 -0.20 11.80 8.59
CA THR A 256 0.10 11.28 7.26
C THR A 256 1.20 10.24 7.31
N THR A 257 2.24 10.47 8.12
CA THR A 257 3.34 9.51 8.33
C THR A 257 2.86 8.27 9.10
N TYR A 258 1.92 8.44 10.04
CA TYR A 258 1.26 7.35 10.75
C TYR A 258 0.49 6.42 9.81
N ASN A 259 -0.32 6.98 8.89
CA ASN A 259 -1.02 6.19 7.88
C ASN A 259 -0.05 5.50 6.91
N LEU A 260 1.04 6.18 6.55
CA LEU A 260 2.11 5.58 5.76
C LEU A 260 2.72 4.36 6.45
N ALA A 261 2.98 4.45 7.76
CA ALA A 261 3.49 3.34 8.57
C ALA A 261 2.52 2.15 8.59
N ARG A 262 1.23 2.41 8.79
CA ARG A 262 0.19 1.36 8.79
C ARG A 262 0.11 0.66 7.43
N MET A 263 0.06 1.40 6.32
CA MET A 263 0.09 0.79 4.99
C MET A 263 1.34 -0.04 4.77
N ASN A 264 2.50 0.47 5.22
CA ASN A 264 3.77 -0.24 5.07
C ASN A 264 3.80 -1.55 5.87
N MET A 265 3.20 -1.56 7.06
CA MET A 265 3.03 -2.78 7.88
C MET A 265 2.06 -3.77 7.23
N PHE A 266 0.96 -3.31 6.62
CA PHE A 266 0.03 -4.17 5.89
C PHE A 266 0.67 -4.88 4.70
N LEU A 267 1.67 -4.25 4.08
CA LEU A 267 2.40 -4.77 2.92
C LEU A 267 3.41 -5.86 3.27
N HIS A 268 3.78 -6.04 4.55
CA HIS A 268 4.88 -6.89 4.98
C HIS A 268 4.45 -7.93 6.03
#